data_AF-A0A7K7Q5N7-F1
#
_entry.id   AF-A0A7K7Q5N7-F1
#
_cell.length_a   1.000
_cell.length_b   1.000
_cell.length_c   1.000
_cell.angle_alpha   90.00
_cell.angle_beta   90.00
_cell.angle_gamma   90.00
#
_symmetry.space_group_name_H-M   'P 1'
#
loop_
_entity.id
_entity.type
_entity.pdbx_description
1 polymer ?
#
loop_
_entity_poly.entity_id
_entity_poly.type
_entity_poly.pdbx_seq_one_letter_code
_entity_poly.pdbx_strand_id
1 'polypeptide(L)'
;ASLLAEFFSYFSTLDLGGLLLSPLEGRALPRPPPGTPGGLRPGPLTLQDPFELSHNVAANVTARTVSRFVRCCRDAARLCRGPEFLQKSRRGRPWGVMRLLQPGPGGDREDSRGKFLIPVPLPGPGAAPLSRACEAVAFVLGEVLGCGCEPRGTPGTAPGEPPGELETRGTPGQPPPGARGNLEEGTGGSRGEFGT
;
A
#
# COMPACT_ATOMS: atom_id res chain seq x y z
N ALA A 1 10.83 -13.85 8.37
CA ALA A 1 10.50 -12.54 7.78
C ALA A 1 9.05 -12.12 7.99
N SER A 2 8.11 -13.06 8.19
CA SER A 2 6.66 -12.80 8.30
C SER A 2 6.30 -11.81 9.42
N LEU A 3 6.72 -12.05 10.66
CA LEU A 3 6.35 -11.19 11.81
C LEU A 3 6.78 -9.72 11.65
N LEU A 4 7.96 -9.47 11.06
CA LEU A 4 8.43 -8.10 10.88
C LEU A 4 7.62 -7.36 9.80
N ALA A 5 7.33 -8.05 8.69
CA ALA A 5 6.47 -7.51 7.64
C ALA A 5 5.05 -7.24 8.15
N GLU A 6 4.52 -8.15 8.98
CA GLU A 6 3.22 -8.02 9.62
C GLU A 6 3.18 -6.89 10.64
N PHE A 7 4.19 -6.75 11.49
CA PHE A 7 4.32 -5.62 12.42
C PHE A 7 4.19 -4.28 11.68
N PHE A 8 5.00 -4.10 10.63
CA PHE A 8 4.94 -2.88 9.83
C PHE A 8 3.60 -2.72 9.12
N SER A 9 3.03 -3.79 8.59
CA SER A 9 1.72 -3.75 7.93
C SER A 9 0.63 -3.33 8.91
N TYR A 10 0.55 -3.97 10.07
CA TYR A 10 -0.45 -3.76 11.12
C TYR A 10 -0.41 -2.32 11.64
N PHE A 11 0.77 -1.85 12.07
CA PHE A 11 0.91 -0.48 12.59
C PHE A 11 0.81 0.60 11.51
N SER A 12 0.86 0.25 10.23
CA SER A 12 0.63 1.21 9.14
C SER A 12 -0.85 1.46 8.83
N THR A 13 -1.74 0.58 9.28
CA THR A 13 -3.20 0.64 9.02
C THR A 13 -4.02 1.00 10.26
N LEU A 14 -3.40 0.98 11.44
CA LEU A 14 -4.07 1.17 12.71
C LEU A 14 -4.40 2.66 12.96
N ASP A 15 -5.62 2.96 13.42
CA ASP A 15 -5.99 4.31 13.90
C ASP A 15 -5.43 4.54 15.32
N LEU A 16 -4.15 4.90 15.40
CA LEU A 16 -3.45 5.13 16.66
C LEU A 16 -4.03 6.30 17.49
N GLY A 17 -4.75 7.23 16.85
CA GLY A 17 -5.36 8.37 17.53
C GLY A 17 -6.71 8.04 18.15
N GLY A 18 -7.40 7.03 17.61
CA GLY A 18 -8.69 6.52 18.10
C GLY A 18 -8.58 5.33 19.06
N LEU A 19 -7.36 4.82 19.31
CA LEU A 19 -7.14 3.60 20.09
C LEU A 19 -6.25 3.82 21.31
N LEU A 20 -6.51 3.02 22.34
CA LEU A 20 -5.62 2.78 23.47
C LEU A 20 -4.96 1.42 23.31
N LEU A 21 -3.63 1.37 23.23
CA LEU A 21 -2.88 0.12 23.19
C LEU A 21 -2.60 -0.33 24.63
N SER A 22 -3.21 -1.43 25.08
CA SER A 22 -3.02 -1.97 26.44
C SER A 22 -2.22 -3.27 26.40
N PRO A 23 -0.95 -3.26 26.84
CA PRO A 23 -0.18 -4.49 27.02
C PRO A 23 -0.79 -5.42 28.07
N LEU A 24 -1.42 -4.85 29.12
CA LEU A 24 -2.08 -5.63 30.17
C LEU A 24 -3.22 -6.48 29.62
N GLU A 25 -4.05 -5.91 28.74
CA GLU A 25 -5.13 -6.66 28.07
C GLU A 25 -4.68 -7.38 26.80
N GLY A 26 -3.45 -7.14 26.33
CA GLY A 26 -2.92 -7.70 25.09
C GLY A 26 -3.68 -7.27 23.83
N ARG A 27 -4.40 -6.14 23.86
CA ARG A 27 -5.25 -5.69 22.74
C ARG A 27 -5.35 -4.16 22.64
N ALA A 28 -5.85 -3.70 21.49
CA ALA A 28 -6.25 -2.32 21.28
C ALA A 28 -7.68 -2.11 21.76
N LEU A 29 -7.88 -1.09 22.59
CA LEU A 29 -9.15 -0.69 23.17
C LEU A 29 -9.64 0.61 22.53
N PRO A 30 -10.95 0.89 22.55
CA PRO A 30 -11.46 2.21 22.21
C PRO A 30 -10.79 3.27 23.08
N ARG A 31 -10.37 4.38 22.46
CA ARG A 31 -9.80 5.50 23.20
C ARG A 31 -10.78 5.98 24.29
N PRO A 32 -10.33 6.14 25.54
CA PRO A 32 -11.20 6.62 26.60
C PRO A 32 -11.61 8.09 26.35
N PRO A 33 -12.85 8.47 26.70
CA PRO A 33 -13.32 9.83 26.52
C PRO A 33 -12.52 10.84 27.36
N PRO A 34 -12.50 12.13 26.97
CA PRO A 34 -11.90 13.18 27.78
C PRO A 34 -12.57 13.22 29.17
N GLY A 35 -11.76 13.28 30.24
CA GLY A 35 -12.27 13.37 31.61
C GLY A 35 -12.68 12.03 32.24
N THR A 36 -12.38 10.90 31.60
CA THR A 36 -12.59 9.57 32.21
C THR A 36 -11.84 9.47 33.55
N PRO A 37 -12.49 9.00 34.64
CA PRO A 37 -11.80 8.71 35.90
C PRO A 37 -10.69 7.68 35.67
N GLY A 38 -9.48 7.94 36.19
CA GLY A 38 -8.32 7.06 35.97
C GLY A 38 -7.08 7.76 35.40
N GLY A 39 -7.13 9.07 35.12
CA GLY A 39 -5.95 9.92 34.93
C GLY A 39 -5.16 9.73 33.63
N LEU A 40 -5.42 8.66 32.88
CA LEU A 40 -4.78 8.39 31.60
C LEU A 40 -5.12 9.49 30.60
N ARG A 41 -4.11 10.28 30.19
CA ARG A 41 -4.26 11.37 29.22
C ARG A 41 -4.05 10.84 27.80
N PRO A 42 -5.10 10.76 26.97
CA PRO A 42 -4.96 10.25 25.61
C PRO A 42 -4.26 11.28 24.72
N GLY A 43 -3.34 10.81 23.88
CA GLY A 43 -2.61 11.62 22.92
C GLY A 43 -2.85 11.19 21.47
N PRO A 44 -2.06 11.70 20.52
CA PRO A 44 -2.01 11.19 19.13
C PRO A 44 -1.62 9.71 19.05
N LEU A 45 -0.93 9.21 20.07
CA LEU A 45 -0.69 7.79 20.35
C LEU A 45 -0.91 7.57 21.85
N THR A 46 -1.67 6.55 22.20
CA THR A 46 -1.90 6.18 23.60
C THR A 46 -1.47 4.75 23.83
N LEU A 47 -0.33 4.56 24.51
CA LEU A 47 0.18 3.25 24.92
C LEU A 47 0.20 3.22 26.45
N GLN A 48 -0.63 2.39 27.04
CA GLN A 48 -0.77 2.28 28.49
C GLN A 48 0.43 1.55 29.07
N ASP A 49 0.96 2.06 30.18
CA ASP A 49 1.95 1.35 30.98
C ASP A 49 1.34 0.05 31.55
N PRO A 50 2.05 -1.09 31.51
CA PRO A 50 1.52 -2.36 31.99
C PRO A 50 1.22 -2.42 33.50
N PHE A 51 1.81 -1.52 34.31
CA PHE A 51 1.66 -1.49 35.76
C PHE A 51 0.93 -0.22 36.23
N GLU A 52 1.31 0.95 35.73
CA GLU A 52 0.69 2.22 36.07
C GLU A 52 -0.39 2.59 35.04
N LEU A 53 -1.61 2.07 35.21
CA LEU A 53 -2.68 2.17 34.20
C LEU A 53 -3.14 3.62 33.88
N SER A 54 -2.83 4.57 34.76
CA SER A 54 -3.02 6.02 34.56
C SER A 54 -1.93 6.68 33.73
N HIS A 55 -0.86 5.96 33.39
CA HIS A 55 0.30 6.47 32.68
C HIS A 55 0.28 6.07 31.20
N ASN A 56 0.39 7.08 30.33
CA ASN A 56 0.60 6.89 28.91
C ASN A 56 2.09 7.08 28.60
N VAL A 57 2.80 5.99 28.33
CA VAL A 57 4.26 6.06 28.04
C VAL A 57 4.57 6.80 26.75
N ALA A 58 3.56 6.99 25.87
CA ALA A 58 3.67 7.72 24.61
C ALA A 58 3.13 9.16 24.70
N ALA A 59 2.91 9.71 25.90
CA ALA A 59 2.31 11.03 26.09
C ALA A 59 3.13 12.19 25.45
N ASN A 60 4.43 12.00 25.26
CA ASN A 60 5.32 12.97 24.61
C ASN A 60 5.31 12.87 23.07
N VAL A 61 4.62 11.89 22.50
CA VAL A 61 4.60 11.65 21.05
C VAL A 61 3.61 12.61 20.38
N THR A 62 4.13 13.43 19.46
CA THR A 62 3.30 14.38 18.70
C THR A 62 2.58 13.71 17.52
N ALA A 63 1.51 14.32 17.02
CA ALA A 63 0.79 13.85 15.84
C ALA A 63 1.72 13.74 14.61
N ARG A 64 2.65 14.68 14.44
CA ARG A 64 3.67 14.64 13.37
C ARG A 64 4.55 13.39 13.49
N THR A 65 4.95 13.02 14.70
CA THR A 65 5.74 11.81 14.95
C THR A 65 4.94 10.54 14.63
N VAL A 66 3.67 10.47 15.06
CA VAL A 66 2.76 9.35 14.73
C VAL A 66 2.61 9.20 13.22
N SER A 67 2.34 10.29 12.50
CA SER A 67 2.17 10.21 11.06
C SER A 67 3.47 9.81 10.34
N ARG A 68 4.64 10.26 10.82
CA ARG A 68 5.94 9.80 10.32
C ARG A 68 6.12 8.30 10.58
N PHE A 69 5.78 7.82 11.78
CA PHE A 69 5.85 6.41 12.14
C PHE A 69 4.96 5.55 11.22
N VAL A 70 3.68 5.88 11.07
CA VAL A 70 2.74 5.18 10.18
C VAL A 70 3.25 5.13 8.75
N ARG A 71 3.80 6.24 8.24
CA ARG A 71 4.43 6.29 6.92
C ARG A 71 5.65 5.36 6.83
N CYS A 72 6.55 5.41 7.80
CA CYS A 72 7.73 4.53 7.83
C CYS A 72 7.34 3.06 7.90
N CYS A 73 6.33 2.70 8.71
CA CYS A 73 5.78 1.35 8.76
C CYS A 73 5.22 0.94 7.39
N ARG A 74 4.47 1.80 6.71
CA ARG A 74 3.95 1.49 5.37
C ARG A 74 5.05 1.24 4.35
N ASP A 75 6.09 2.06 4.36
CA ASP A 75 7.23 1.93 3.45
C ASP A 75 8.05 0.65 3.77
N ALA A 76 8.29 0.38 5.06
CA ALA A 76 8.98 -0.82 5.52
C ALA A 76 8.19 -2.11 5.22
N ALA A 77 6.86 -2.09 5.36
CA ALA A 77 6.00 -3.21 5.01
C ALA A 77 6.06 -3.56 3.51
N ARG A 78 6.23 -2.57 2.63
CA ARG A 78 6.49 -2.82 1.20
C ARG A 78 7.87 -3.41 0.99
N LEU A 79 8.88 -2.85 1.65
CA LEU A 79 10.26 -3.31 1.54
C LEU A 79 10.40 -4.77 1.98
N CYS A 80 9.79 -5.15 3.11
CA CYS A 80 9.84 -6.52 3.63
C CYS A 80 9.22 -7.58 2.70
N ARG A 81 8.33 -7.18 1.78
CA ARG A 81 7.72 -8.06 0.77
C ARG A 81 8.53 -8.11 -0.52
N GLY A 82 9.52 -7.24 -0.69
CA GLY A 82 10.33 -7.14 -1.89
C GLY A 82 11.49 -8.15 -1.95
N PRO A 83 12.02 -8.42 -3.16
CA PRO A 83 13.12 -9.37 -3.35
C PRO A 83 14.41 -8.92 -2.65
N GLU A 84 14.66 -7.62 -2.56
CA GLU A 84 15.82 -7.07 -1.83
C GLU A 84 15.81 -7.42 -0.33
N PHE A 85 14.64 -7.70 0.22
CA PHE A 85 14.51 -8.12 1.61
C PHE A 85 14.54 -9.64 1.77
N LEU A 86 13.86 -10.36 0.89
CA LEU A 86 13.71 -11.81 1.00
C LEU A 86 14.91 -12.60 0.47
N GLN A 87 15.67 -12.04 -0.46
CA GLN A 87 16.75 -12.75 -1.16
C GLN A 87 18.12 -12.12 -0.91
N LYS A 88 19.08 -12.96 -0.54
CA LYS A 88 20.47 -12.53 -0.38
C LYS A 88 21.08 -12.13 -1.71
N SER A 89 21.65 -10.92 -1.74
CA SER A 89 22.40 -10.46 -2.91
C SER A 89 23.70 -11.25 -3.06
N ARG A 90 23.99 -11.72 -4.29
CA ARG A 90 25.27 -12.35 -4.66
C ARG A 90 26.40 -11.34 -4.88
N ARG A 91 26.06 -10.06 -5.05
CA ARG A 91 27.01 -8.99 -5.44
C ARG A 91 27.34 -8.05 -4.28
N GLY A 92 27.27 -8.54 -3.04
CA GLY A 92 27.57 -7.74 -1.84
C GLY A 92 26.59 -6.59 -1.55
N ARG A 93 25.51 -6.44 -2.34
CA ARG A 93 24.51 -5.38 -2.08
C ARG A 93 23.80 -5.61 -0.73
N PRO A 94 23.50 -4.55 0.02
CA PRO A 94 22.67 -4.62 1.22
C PRO A 94 21.35 -5.33 0.93
N TRP A 95 20.92 -6.22 1.83
CA TRP A 95 19.70 -7.02 1.67
C TRP A 95 19.08 -7.30 3.05
N GLY A 96 17.84 -7.78 3.08
CA GLY A 96 17.15 -8.13 4.31
C GLY A 96 17.05 -6.94 5.28
N VAL A 97 17.30 -7.20 6.58
CA VAL A 97 17.22 -6.18 7.64
C VAL A 97 18.17 -5.00 7.39
N MET A 98 19.30 -5.20 6.72
CA MET A 98 20.22 -4.10 6.41
C MET A 98 19.53 -2.99 5.62
N ARG A 99 18.59 -3.32 4.72
CA ARG A 99 17.84 -2.32 3.94
C ARG A 99 16.91 -1.46 4.80
N LEU A 100 16.47 -1.96 5.96
CA LEU A 100 15.68 -1.19 6.93
C LEU A 100 16.55 -0.28 7.79
N LEU A 101 17.79 -0.68 8.05
CA LEU A 101 18.73 0.05 8.91
C LEU A 101 19.52 1.12 8.17
N GLN A 102 19.54 1.06 6.83
CA GLN A 102 20.14 2.11 6.03
C GLN A 102 19.44 3.44 6.31
N PRO A 103 20.20 4.54 6.47
CA PRO A 103 19.61 5.86 6.46
C PRO A 103 18.72 5.98 5.24
N GLY A 104 17.48 6.45 5.43
CA GLY A 104 16.59 6.70 4.30
C GLY A 104 17.28 7.64 3.30
N PRO A 105 16.84 7.70 2.04
CA PRO A 105 17.43 8.56 1.01
C PRO A 105 17.46 10.08 1.31
N GLY A 106 17.08 10.51 2.52
CA GLY A 106 17.29 11.86 3.07
C GLY A 106 18.14 11.84 4.35
N GLY A 107 19.19 11.01 4.39
CA GLY A 107 20.17 10.96 5.47
C GLY A 107 21.05 12.21 5.55
N ASP A 108 21.09 13.00 4.48
CA ASP A 108 21.53 14.38 4.51
C ASP A 108 20.31 15.29 4.66
N ARG A 109 20.45 16.29 5.53
CA ARG A 109 19.43 17.15 6.14
C ARG A 109 18.65 18.05 5.16
N GLU A 110 18.58 17.72 3.88
CA GLU A 110 18.05 18.61 2.85
C GLU A 110 17.50 17.85 1.63
N ASP A 111 16.58 16.91 1.81
CA ASP A 111 15.61 16.65 0.72
C ASP A 111 14.27 16.13 1.24
N SER A 112 13.47 17.08 1.74
CA SER A 112 12.05 16.86 2.03
C SER A 112 11.16 16.97 0.78
N ARG A 113 11.74 16.91 -0.44
CA ARG A 113 10.96 16.93 -1.70
C ARG A 113 10.09 15.69 -1.81
N GLY A 114 8.86 15.80 -1.31
CA GLY A 114 7.74 14.97 -1.75
C GLY A 114 6.90 14.29 -0.67
N LYS A 115 7.21 14.47 0.63
CA LYS A 115 6.43 13.78 1.69
C LYS A 115 6.31 14.61 2.98
N PHE A 116 6.02 15.90 2.87
CA PHE A 116 5.64 16.72 4.03
C PHE A 116 4.15 16.55 4.31
N LEU A 117 3.77 16.43 5.58
CA LEU A 117 2.37 16.47 6.01
C LEU A 117 2.08 17.89 6.48
N ILE A 118 1.13 18.54 5.82
CA ILE A 118 0.63 19.86 6.23
C ILE A 118 -0.59 19.63 7.14
N PRO A 119 -0.55 20.06 8.41
CA PRO A 119 -1.75 20.12 9.22
C PRO A 119 -2.75 21.08 8.57
N VAL A 120 -3.90 20.57 8.13
CA VAL A 120 -4.99 21.40 7.63
C VAL A 120 -5.84 21.80 8.83
N PRO A 121 -6.04 23.10 9.09
CA PRO A 121 -6.92 23.54 10.16
C PRO A 121 -8.36 23.16 9.81
N LEU A 122 -8.91 22.18 10.51
CA LEU A 122 -10.33 21.89 10.46
C LEU A 122 -11.04 22.73 11.53
N PRO A 123 -12.22 23.31 11.22
CA PRO A 123 -13.06 23.92 12.25
C PRO A 123 -13.40 22.86 13.31
N GLY A 124 -13.55 23.29 14.56
CA GLY A 124 -13.52 22.45 15.77
C GLY A 124 -14.50 21.25 15.84
N PRO A 125 -14.49 20.50 16.94
CA PRO A 125 -15.22 19.23 17.07
C PRO A 125 -16.71 19.43 16.78
N GLY A 126 -17.19 18.86 15.66
CA GLY A 126 -18.55 19.04 15.13
C GLY A 126 -18.63 19.71 13.75
N ALA A 127 -17.52 20.21 13.19
CA ALA A 127 -17.54 20.98 11.95
C ALA A 127 -16.83 20.27 10.77
N ALA A 128 -17.58 20.20 9.67
CA ALA A 128 -17.28 19.73 8.31
C ALA A 128 -16.82 18.25 8.17
N PRO A 129 -17.61 17.39 7.50
CA PRO A 129 -17.17 16.04 7.18
C PRO A 129 -15.89 16.05 6.33
N LEU A 130 -15.07 15.01 6.47
CA LEU A 130 -13.81 14.82 5.72
C LEU A 130 -14.00 15.08 4.21
N SER A 131 -15.19 14.76 3.67
CA SER A 131 -15.56 15.05 2.28
C SER A 131 -15.41 16.53 1.92
N ARG A 132 -15.86 17.47 2.77
CA ARG A 132 -15.72 18.91 2.51
C ARG A 132 -14.27 19.37 2.56
N ALA A 133 -13.47 18.81 3.46
CA ALA A 133 -12.04 19.10 3.50
C ALA A 133 -11.35 18.60 2.22
N CYS A 134 -11.71 17.40 1.74
CA CYS A 134 -11.22 16.86 0.47
C CYS A 134 -11.67 17.71 -0.72
N GLU A 135 -12.93 18.14 -0.77
CA GLU A 135 -13.45 19.06 -1.80
C GLU A 135 -12.70 20.39 -1.80
N ALA A 136 -12.47 20.99 -0.63
CA ALA A 136 -11.71 22.23 -0.51
C ALA A 136 -10.26 22.07 -0.97
N VAL A 137 -9.62 20.95 -0.62
CA VAL A 137 -8.26 20.63 -1.09
C VAL A 137 -8.25 20.44 -2.61
N ALA A 138 -9.21 19.72 -3.17
CA ALA A 138 -9.33 19.52 -4.61
C ALA A 138 -9.55 20.85 -5.35
N PHE A 139 -10.42 21.73 -4.82
CA PHE A 139 -10.64 23.06 -5.34
C PHE A 139 -9.36 23.90 -5.34
N VAL A 140 -8.62 23.93 -4.21
CA VAL A 140 -7.37 24.70 -4.15
C VAL A 140 -6.34 24.14 -5.14
N LEU A 141 -6.20 22.82 -5.22
CA LEU A 141 -5.23 22.21 -6.14
C LEU A 141 -5.62 22.45 -7.61
N GLY A 142 -6.88 22.23 -7.98
CA GLY A 142 -7.34 22.36 -9.37
C GLY A 142 -7.58 23.80 -9.80
N GLU A 143 -8.43 24.53 -9.10
CA GLU A 143 -8.93 25.85 -9.52
C GLU A 143 -7.99 26.99 -9.14
N VAL A 144 -7.33 26.92 -7.98
CA VAL A 144 -6.43 27.99 -7.52
C VAL A 144 -5.01 27.78 -8.02
N LEU A 145 -4.52 26.54 -8.00
CA LEU A 145 -3.13 26.20 -8.34
C LEU A 145 -2.96 25.57 -9.73
N GLY A 146 -4.04 25.23 -10.44
CA GLY A 146 -3.99 24.69 -11.80
C GLY A 146 -3.39 23.27 -11.89
N CYS A 147 -3.42 22.49 -10.81
CA CYS A 147 -2.84 21.15 -10.77
C CYS A 147 -3.78 20.11 -11.41
N GLY A 148 -3.26 19.27 -12.31
CA GLY A 148 -3.94 18.07 -12.79
C GLY A 148 -4.03 17.01 -11.68
N CYS A 149 -5.20 16.88 -11.05
CA CYS A 149 -5.42 15.98 -9.92
C CYS A 149 -6.17 14.72 -10.36
N GLU A 150 -5.45 13.66 -10.72
CA GLU A 150 -6.08 12.37 -10.99
C GLU A 150 -6.32 11.60 -9.68
N PRO A 151 -7.57 11.16 -9.41
CA PRO A 151 -7.81 10.26 -8.29
C PRO A 151 -7.03 8.96 -8.53
N ARG A 152 -6.25 8.55 -7.52
CA ARG A 152 -5.39 7.36 -7.63
C ARG A 152 -6.25 6.13 -7.89
N GLY A 153 -6.17 5.63 -9.13
CA GLY A 153 -7.04 4.59 -9.68
C GLY A 153 -7.18 3.34 -8.80
N THR A 154 -8.39 2.80 -8.83
CA THR A 154 -8.72 1.44 -8.41
C THR A 154 -7.85 0.42 -9.17
N PRO A 155 -7.28 -0.62 -8.52
CA PRO A 155 -6.62 -1.69 -9.25
C PRO A 155 -7.68 -2.59 -9.92
N GLY A 156 -7.59 -2.74 -11.23
CA GLY A 156 -8.53 -3.47 -12.09
C GLY A 156 -9.39 -2.46 -12.86
N THR A 157 -9.27 -2.32 -14.17
CA THR A 157 -9.44 -3.38 -15.16
C THR A 157 -8.57 -3.05 -16.38
N ALA A 158 -7.65 -3.93 -16.75
CA ALA A 158 -7.26 -4.02 -18.16
C ALA A 158 -8.42 -4.72 -18.88
N PRO A 159 -8.87 -4.21 -20.02
CA PRO A 159 -8.65 -5.02 -21.21
C PRO A 159 -8.30 -4.15 -22.43
N GLY A 160 -7.25 -4.54 -23.12
CA GLY A 160 -7.19 -4.26 -24.55
C GLY A 160 -8.24 -5.11 -25.25
N GLU A 161 -9.13 -4.46 -25.98
CA GLU A 161 -9.68 -4.94 -27.24
C GLU A 161 -10.02 -3.71 -28.11
N PRO A 162 -9.65 -3.71 -29.40
CA PRO A 162 -10.05 -2.66 -30.34
C PRO A 162 -11.51 -2.83 -30.79
N PRO A 163 -12.16 -1.74 -31.22
CA PRO A 163 -13.59 -1.73 -31.53
C PRO A 163 -13.89 -2.51 -32.81
N GLY A 164 -14.91 -3.38 -32.73
CA GLY A 164 -15.46 -4.11 -33.88
C GLY A 164 -16.22 -3.19 -34.84
N GLU A 165 -15.94 -3.36 -36.12
CA GLU A 165 -16.73 -2.78 -37.21
C GLU A 165 -17.91 -3.69 -37.60
N LEU A 166 -18.95 -3.01 -38.05
CA LEU A 166 -20.34 -3.41 -38.24
C LEU A 166 -20.56 -4.05 -39.63
N GLU A 167 -21.37 -5.12 -39.63
CA GLU A 167 -22.29 -5.65 -40.67
C GLU A 167 -21.83 -5.85 -42.13
N THR A 168 -22.13 -7.05 -42.67
CA THR A 168 -23.10 -7.20 -43.78
C THR A 168 -23.55 -8.67 -43.94
N ARG A 169 -24.85 -8.81 -44.19
CA ARG A 169 -25.69 -10.01 -44.29
C ARG A 169 -25.69 -10.57 -45.74
N GLY A 170 -25.68 -11.90 -45.92
CA GLY A 170 -26.39 -12.53 -47.06
C GLY A 170 -25.75 -13.70 -47.83
N THR A 171 -26.22 -14.93 -47.51
CA THR A 171 -26.66 -16.02 -48.42
C THR A 171 -25.62 -17.01 -49.02
N PRO A 172 -25.96 -18.32 -49.18
CA PRO A 172 -25.02 -19.45 -49.25
C PRO A 172 -24.84 -20.04 -50.66
N GLY A 173 -23.69 -20.69 -50.92
CA GLY A 173 -23.44 -21.40 -52.17
C GLY A 173 -22.20 -22.30 -52.15
N GLN A 174 -22.45 -23.61 -52.06
CA GLN A 174 -21.76 -24.76 -52.67
C GLN A 174 -20.26 -24.66 -53.06
N PRO A 175 -19.38 -25.61 -52.65
CA PRO A 175 -18.02 -25.70 -53.16
C PRO A 175 -17.95 -26.49 -54.49
N PRO A 176 -17.19 -26.03 -55.49
CA PRO A 176 -16.85 -26.84 -56.67
C PRO A 176 -15.51 -27.58 -56.51
N PRO A 177 -15.24 -28.56 -57.41
CA PRO A 177 -14.44 -29.74 -57.12
C PRO A 177 -12.99 -29.68 -57.65
N GLY A 178 -12.14 -30.50 -57.01
CA GLY A 178 -10.98 -31.20 -57.57
C GLY A 178 -10.07 -30.51 -58.60
N ALA A 179 -8.82 -30.24 -58.20
CA ALA A 179 -7.68 -30.41 -59.08
C ALA A 179 -6.49 -30.98 -58.27
N ARG A 180 -5.93 -32.05 -58.82
CA ARG A 180 -5.00 -33.01 -58.23
C ARG A 180 -3.55 -32.52 -58.18
N GLY A 181 -2.80 -33.20 -57.32
CA GLY A 181 -1.45 -33.71 -57.62
C GLY A 181 -0.42 -33.22 -56.62
N ASN A 182 0.47 -34.02 -56.05
CA ASN A 182 0.74 -35.46 -56.08
C ASN A 182 1.76 -35.73 -54.96
N LEU A 183 1.79 -36.97 -54.45
CA LEU A 183 2.90 -37.80 -53.92
C LEU A 183 3.98 -37.11 -53.05
N GLU A 184 4.45 -37.65 -51.93
CA GLU A 184 4.74 -39.04 -51.52
C GLU A 184 4.95 -38.99 -49.99
N GLU A 185 4.28 -39.81 -49.19
CA GLU A 185 4.80 -41.05 -48.59
C GLU A 185 6.25 -40.98 -48.06
N GLY A 186 6.41 -41.23 -46.76
CA GLY A 186 7.71 -41.24 -46.09
C GLY A 186 7.58 -41.62 -44.62
N THR A 187 7.21 -42.88 -44.39
CA THR A 187 7.29 -43.64 -43.12
C THR A 187 8.56 -43.41 -42.30
N GLY A 188 8.45 -43.49 -40.96
CA GLY A 188 9.59 -43.88 -40.12
C GLY A 188 9.50 -43.44 -38.67
N GLY A 189 8.96 -44.29 -37.80
CA GLY A 189 9.10 -44.17 -36.35
C GLY A 189 10.41 -44.79 -35.84
N SER A 190 10.84 -44.37 -34.65
CA SER A 190 11.58 -45.11 -33.58
C SER A 190 12.17 -44.06 -32.63
N ARG A 191 11.75 -43.99 -31.36
CA ARG A 191 12.18 -44.81 -30.21
C ARG A 191 13.69 -44.71 -29.92
N GLY A 192 14.01 -44.13 -28.78
CA GLY A 192 15.35 -44.11 -28.19
C GLY A 192 15.33 -43.47 -26.80
N GLU A 193 15.03 -44.27 -25.78
CA GLU A 193 15.54 -44.08 -24.41
C GLU A 193 17.07 -44.03 -24.45
N PHE A 194 17.71 -43.30 -23.52
CA PHE A 194 18.76 -43.79 -22.63
C PHE A 194 19.06 -42.71 -21.59
N GLY A 195 19.02 -43.10 -20.31
CA GLY A 195 19.52 -42.30 -19.20
C GLY A 195 20.97 -42.65 -18.86
N THR A 196 21.58 -41.75 -18.09
CA THR A 196 22.41 -42.00 -16.90
C THR A 196 22.55 -40.68 -16.15
#